data_AF-A0A9E0HF00-F1
#
_entry.id   AF-A0A9E0HF00-F1
#
_cell.length_a   1.000
_cell.length_b   1.000
_cell.length_c   1.000
_cell.angle_alpha   90.00
_cell.angle_beta   90.00
_cell.angle_gamma   90.00
#
_symmetry.space_group_name_H-M   'P 1'
#
loop_
_entity.id
_entity.type
_entity.pdbx_description
1 polymer ?
#
loop_
_entity_poly.entity_id
_entity_poly.type
_entity_poly.pdbx_seq_one_letter_code
_entity_poly.pdbx_strand_id
1 'polypeptide(L)'
;MPASSKLASSATALFAILCLVSAGLQWNDPDPWSWVAIYLAAAAATVAALVRPSLAWAPAVVGLVAVGWGGWLWSRVAGIVEVTDLWRKMSEKGGAVEEMREAGGLTIVAIACGLAAWRARSWR
;
A
#
# COMPACT_ATOMS: atom_id res chain seq x y z
N MET A 1 -4.73 -7.38 -26.82
CA MET A 1 -4.63 -7.44 -25.34
C MET A 1 -5.91 -8.06 -24.79
N PRO A 2 -5.83 -9.17 -24.03
CA PRO A 2 -7.01 -9.74 -23.39
C PRO A 2 -7.63 -8.73 -22.41
N ALA A 3 -8.96 -8.74 -22.26
CA ALA A 3 -9.68 -7.77 -21.42
C ALA A 3 -9.17 -7.75 -19.96
N SER A 4 -8.75 -8.91 -19.45
CA SER A 4 -8.17 -9.08 -18.11
C SER A 4 -6.86 -8.30 -17.91
N SER A 5 -6.04 -8.16 -18.95
CA SER A 5 -4.77 -7.45 -18.86
C SER A 5 -4.95 -5.93 -18.81
N LYS A 6 -6.00 -5.41 -19.46
CA LYS A 6 -6.36 -3.98 -19.40
C LYS A 6 -6.91 -3.61 -18.02
N LEU A 7 -7.80 -4.43 -17.47
CA LEU A 7 -8.37 -4.22 -16.14
C LEU A 7 -7.27 -4.17 -15.06
N ALA A 8 -6.32 -5.10 -15.10
CA ALA A 8 -5.20 -5.14 -14.16
C ALA A 8 -4.31 -3.89 -14.24
N SER A 9 -4.04 -3.39 -15.46
CA SER A 9 -3.29 -2.15 -15.65
C SER A 9 -4.05 -0.93 -15.13
N SER A 10 -5.36 -0.83 -15.40
CA SER A 10 -6.20 0.25 -14.89
C SER A 10 -6.27 0.24 -13.35
N ALA A 11 -6.42 -0.93 -12.73
CA ALA A 11 -6.40 -1.07 -11.28
C ALA A 11 -5.05 -0.65 -10.68
N THR A 12 -3.94 -1.01 -11.33
CA THR A 12 -2.60 -0.59 -10.89
C THR A 12 -2.43 0.93 -10.99
N ALA A 13 -2.93 1.55 -12.07
CA ALA A 13 -2.86 2.99 -12.26
C ALA A 13 -3.73 3.75 -11.23
N LEU A 14 -4.94 3.24 -10.96
CA LEU A 14 -5.81 3.77 -9.92
C LEU A 14 -5.14 3.68 -8.54
N PHE A 15 -4.54 2.54 -8.22
CA PHE A 15 -3.79 2.36 -6.98
C PHE A 15 -2.65 3.38 -6.84
N ALA A 16 -1.87 3.62 -7.90
CA ALA A 16 -0.81 4.63 -7.87
C ALA A 16 -1.36 6.04 -7.57
N ILE A 17 -2.48 6.42 -8.20
CA ILE A 17 -3.15 7.70 -7.94
C ILE A 17 -3.61 7.77 -6.48
N LEU A 18 -4.24 6.71 -5.97
CA LEU A 18 -4.69 6.65 -4.57
C LEU A 18 -3.51 6.80 -3.60
N CYS A 19 -2.35 6.18 -3.86
CA CYS A 19 -1.16 6.39 -3.05
C CYS A 19 -0.66 7.84 -3.07
N LEU A 20 -0.71 8.54 -4.22
CA LEU A 20 -0.34 9.96 -4.28
C LEU A 20 -1.31 10.81 -3.44
N VAL A 21 -2.61 10.53 -3.51
CA VAL A 21 -3.62 11.19 -2.67
C VAL A 21 -3.36 10.89 -1.19
N SER A 22 -3.14 9.63 -0.82
CA SER A 22 -2.82 9.21 0.54
C SER A 22 -1.57 9.93 1.07
N ALA A 23 -0.49 10.01 0.29
CA ALA A 23 0.71 10.76 0.67
C ALA A 23 0.41 12.24 0.97
N GLY A 24 -0.48 12.87 0.19
CA GLY A 24 -0.94 14.23 0.47
C GLY A 24 -1.73 14.36 1.78
N LEU A 25 -2.54 13.34 2.11
CA LEU A 25 -3.35 13.32 3.34
C LEU A 25 -2.53 13.04 4.60
N GLN A 26 -1.36 12.41 4.49
CA GLN A 26 -0.52 12.08 5.65
C GLN A 26 0.02 13.30 6.40
N TRP A 27 0.00 14.50 5.81
CA TRP A 27 0.36 15.71 6.53
C TRP A 27 -0.55 16.03 7.72
N ASN A 28 -1.69 15.35 7.84
CA ASN A 28 -2.53 15.42 9.03
C ASN A 28 -2.04 14.53 10.19
N ASP A 29 -1.10 13.61 9.96
CA ASP A 29 -0.61 12.67 10.97
C ASP A 29 0.60 13.23 11.75
N PRO A 30 0.81 12.80 13.01
CA PRO A 30 1.92 13.26 13.83
C PRO A 30 3.30 12.81 13.33
N ASP A 31 3.41 11.66 12.65
CA ASP A 31 4.64 11.21 11.96
C ASP A 31 4.38 10.98 10.45
N PRO A 32 4.40 12.04 9.63
CA PRO A 32 4.00 11.94 8.23
C PRO A 32 5.05 11.28 7.34
N TRP A 33 6.34 11.35 7.70
CA TRP A 33 7.44 11.14 6.76
C TRP A 33 7.53 9.70 6.28
N SER A 34 7.46 8.74 7.21
CA SER A 34 7.52 7.31 6.90
C SER A 34 6.35 6.90 6.00
N TRP A 35 5.16 7.44 6.27
CA TRP A 35 3.95 7.18 5.50
C TRP A 35 3.99 7.79 4.10
N VAL A 36 4.39 9.06 3.99
CA VAL A 36 4.60 9.72 2.69
C VAL A 36 5.61 8.93 1.86
N ALA A 37 6.73 8.51 2.46
CA ALA A 37 7.78 7.77 1.77
C ALA A 37 7.26 6.44 1.20
N ILE A 38 6.54 5.64 1.98
CA ILE A 38 6.05 4.33 1.50
C ILE A 38 4.98 4.49 0.42
N TYR A 39 4.08 5.48 0.53
CA TYR A 39 3.07 5.74 -0.50
C TYR A 39 3.68 6.25 -1.80
N LEU A 40 4.64 7.17 -1.75
CA LEU A 40 5.35 7.65 -2.94
C LEU A 40 6.18 6.54 -3.58
N ALA A 41 6.85 5.70 -2.78
CA ALA A 41 7.57 4.55 -3.29
C ALA A 41 6.64 3.54 -3.99
N ALA A 42 5.48 3.25 -3.42
CA ALA A 42 4.47 2.37 -4.01
C ALA A 42 3.91 2.94 -5.33
N ALA A 43 3.57 4.23 -5.36
CA ALA A 43 3.12 4.90 -6.58
C ALA A 43 4.19 4.86 -7.67
N ALA A 44 5.43 5.24 -7.35
CA ALA A 44 6.53 5.27 -8.31
C ALA A 44 6.87 3.87 -8.85
N ALA A 45 6.95 2.88 -7.96
CA ALA A 45 7.30 1.50 -8.32
C ALA A 45 6.22 0.84 -9.19
N THR A 46 4.94 1.05 -8.88
CA THR A 46 3.83 0.49 -9.66
C THR A 46 3.72 1.15 -11.03
N VAL A 47 3.90 2.48 -11.13
CA VAL A 47 3.98 3.20 -12.42
C VAL A 47 5.18 2.73 -13.23
N ALA A 48 6.36 2.59 -12.61
CA ALA A 48 7.56 2.10 -13.29
C ALA A 48 7.34 0.70 -13.91
N ALA A 49 6.70 -0.21 -13.18
CA ALA A 49 6.37 -1.55 -13.66
C ALA A 49 5.20 -1.58 -14.68
N LEU A 50 4.35 -0.54 -14.72
CA LEU A 50 3.36 -0.34 -15.78
C LEU A 50 4.01 0.08 -17.10
N VAL A 51 4.91 1.05 -17.04
CA VAL A 51 5.59 1.59 -18.24
C VAL A 51 6.70 0.67 -18.73
N ARG A 52 7.43 0.02 -17.81
CA ARG A 52 8.56 -0.87 -18.10
C ARG A 52 8.40 -2.18 -17.32
N PRO A 53 7.81 -3.23 -17.91
CA PRO A 53 7.63 -4.53 -17.23
C PRO A 53 8.95 -5.19 -16.75
N SER A 54 10.09 -4.81 -17.33
CA SER A 54 11.43 -5.19 -16.83
C SER A 54 11.76 -4.61 -15.44
N LEU A 55 10.96 -3.68 -14.91
CA LEU A 55 11.10 -3.15 -13.54
C LEU A 55 10.13 -3.80 -12.54
N ALA A 56 9.59 -4.99 -12.84
CA ALA A 56 8.72 -5.75 -11.93
C ALA A 56 9.30 -5.99 -10.52
N TRP A 57 10.63 -5.93 -10.36
CA TRP A 57 11.29 -6.07 -9.06
C TRP A 57 11.00 -4.89 -8.13
N ALA A 58 10.79 -3.68 -8.66
CA ALA A 58 10.59 -2.47 -7.86
C ALA A 58 9.33 -2.56 -6.99
N PRO A 59 8.13 -2.84 -7.53
CA PRO A 59 6.95 -3.02 -6.68
C PRO A 59 7.10 -4.27 -5.80
N ALA A 60 7.80 -5.33 -6.22
CA ALA A 60 8.05 -6.48 -5.36
C ALA A 60 8.83 -6.10 -4.09
N VAL A 61 9.89 -5.28 -4.21
CA VAL A 61 10.67 -4.80 -3.07
C VAL A 61 9.81 -3.92 -2.15
N VAL A 62 9.05 -2.97 -2.70
CA VAL A 62 8.14 -2.12 -1.90
C VAL A 62 7.10 -2.97 -1.18
N GLY A 63 6.53 -3.96 -1.87
CA GLY A 63 5.58 -4.89 -1.27
C GLY A 63 6.17 -5.70 -0.12
N LEU A 64 7.42 -6.18 -0.24
CA LEU A 64 8.11 -6.88 0.84
C LEU A 64 8.39 -5.98 2.06
N VAL A 65 8.77 -4.72 1.84
CA VAL A 65 8.91 -3.73 2.91
C VAL A 65 7.57 -3.52 3.63
N ALA A 66 6.48 -3.38 2.86
CA ALA A 66 5.13 -3.23 3.41
C ALA A 66 4.68 -4.47 4.19
N VAL A 67 5.02 -5.69 3.75
CA VAL A 67 4.77 -6.92 4.51
C VAL A 67 5.54 -6.92 5.83
N GLY A 68 6.83 -6.59 5.80
CA GLY A 68 7.66 -6.57 7.02
C GLY A 68 7.17 -5.54 8.03
N TRP A 69 6.94 -4.30 7.58
CA TRP A 69 6.48 -3.21 8.45
C TRP A 69 5.03 -3.43 8.90
N GLY A 70 4.14 -3.83 8.00
CA GLY A 70 2.74 -4.13 8.31
C GLY A 70 2.62 -5.32 9.26
N GLY A 71 3.43 -6.36 9.08
CA GLY A 71 3.48 -7.51 9.98
C GLY A 71 3.93 -7.13 11.40
N TRP A 72 4.90 -6.22 11.51
CA TRP A 72 5.30 -5.66 12.81
C TRP A 72 4.15 -4.88 13.46
N LEU A 73 3.43 -4.01 12.75
CA LEU A 73 2.27 -3.31 13.30
C LEU A 73 1.14 -4.26 13.69
N TRP A 74 0.81 -5.22 12.82
CA TRP A 74 -0.18 -6.26 13.14
C TRP A 74 0.16 -7.00 14.42
N SER A 75 1.43 -7.32 14.66
CA SER A 75 1.87 -8.00 15.89
C SER A 75 1.61 -7.18 17.17
N ARG A 76 1.47 -5.85 17.06
CA ARG A 76 1.21 -4.94 18.18
C ARG A 76 -0.27 -4.70 18.45
N VAL A 77 -1.15 -4.99 17.50
CA VAL A 77 -2.59 -4.68 17.60
C VAL A 77 -3.49 -5.91 17.50
N ALA A 78 -2.99 -7.03 16.95
CA ALA A 78 -3.75 -8.26 16.79
C ALA A 78 -4.22 -8.80 18.15
N GLY A 79 -5.53 -8.96 18.31
CA GLY A 79 -6.14 -9.42 19.56
C GLY A 79 -6.31 -8.34 20.64
N ILE A 80 -5.85 -7.11 20.38
CA ILE A 80 -6.03 -5.96 21.29
C ILE A 80 -7.18 -5.06 20.82
N VAL A 81 -7.36 -4.92 19.50
CA VAL A 81 -8.39 -4.08 18.89
C VAL A 81 -9.32 -4.94 18.04
N GLU A 82 -10.63 -4.76 18.19
CA GLU A 82 -11.59 -5.39 17.31
C GLU A 82 -11.66 -4.66 15.97
N VAL A 83 -11.83 -5.41 14.87
CA VAL A 83 -11.99 -4.84 13.52
C VAL A 83 -13.17 -3.86 13.44
N THR A 84 -14.19 -4.05 14.28
CA THR A 84 -15.37 -3.17 14.40
C THR A 84 -15.00 -1.77 14.92
N ASP A 85 -13.94 -1.63 15.71
CA ASP A 85 -13.52 -0.36 16.29
C ASP A 85 -12.81 0.55 15.27
N LEU A 86 -12.35 0.01 14.14
CA LEU A 86 -11.80 0.79 13.02
C LEU A 86 -12.74 1.90 12.54
N TRP A 87 -14.06 1.68 12.67
CA TRP A 87 -15.09 2.61 12.21
C TRP A 87 -15.62 3.53 13.30
N ARG A 88 -15.23 3.31 14.55
CA ARG A 88 -15.89 3.94 15.70
C ARG A 88 -15.35 5.34 16.01
N LYS A 89 -14.06 5.60 15.74
CA LYS A 89 -13.43 6.93 15.89
C LYS A 89 -12.32 7.17 14.86
N MET A 90 -12.69 7.67 13.68
CA MET A 90 -11.72 8.08 12.65
C MET A 90 -10.87 9.31 13.04
N SER A 91 -11.21 10.03 14.12
CA SER A 91 -10.47 11.20 14.60
C SER A 91 -9.44 10.90 15.70
N GLU A 92 -9.34 9.65 16.15
CA GLU A 92 -8.41 9.27 17.21
C GLU A 92 -6.99 9.21 16.63
N LYS A 93 -6.09 10.02 17.20
CA LYS A 93 -4.67 10.07 16.87
C LYS A 93 -3.89 9.52 18.05
N GLY A 94 -2.97 8.62 17.76
CA GLY A 94 -2.26 7.80 18.73
C GLY A 94 -3.08 6.58 19.17
N GLY A 95 -2.41 5.44 19.31
CA GLY A 95 -2.95 4.24 19.94
C GLY A 95 -3.28 3.09 18.99
N ALA A 96 -3.83 2.01 19.55
CA ALA A 96 -3.92 0.74 18.85
C ALA A 96 -4.90 0.74 17.65
N VAL A 97 -5.94 1.60 17.66
CA VAL A 97 -6.88 1.73 16.53
C VAL A 97 -6.20 2.42 15.33
N GLU A 98 -5.37 3.43 15.57
CA GLU A 98 -4.57 4.08 14.51
C GLU A 98 -3.53 3.11 13.96
N GLU A 99 -2.77 2.42 14.83
CA GLU A 99 -1.79 1.41 14.42
C GLU A 99 -2.45 0.27 13.61
N MET A 100 -3.70 -0.10 13.91
CA MET A 100 -4.46 -1.09 13.13
C MET A 100 -4.86 -0.56 11.75
N ARG A 101 -5.24 0.72 11.63
CA ARG A 101 -5.52 1.37 10.34
C ARG A 101 -4.25 1.47 9.49
N GLU A 102 -3.14 1.84 10.10
CA GLU A 102 -1.82 1.92 9.49
C GLU A 102 -1.36 0.53 8.98
N ALA A 103 -1.52 -0.52 9.79
CA ALA A 103 -1.28 -1.90 9.38
C ALA A 103 -2.18 -2.32 8.20
N GLY A 104 -3.44 -1.89 8.19
CA GLY A 104 -4.38 -2.07 7.08
C GLY A 104 -3.90 -1.39 5.80
N GLY A 105 -3.44 -0.15 5.89
CA GLY A 105 -2.85 0.59 4.76
C GLY A 105 -1.65 -0.13 4.15
N LEU A 106 -0.71 -0.60 4.98
CA LEU A 106 0.45 -1.38 4.53
C LEU A 106 0.05 -2.71 3.90
N THR A 107 -1.02 -3.35 4.40
CA THR A 107 -1.56 -4.58 3.80
C THR A 107 -2.06 -4.33 2.38
N ILE A 108 -2.76 -3.21 2.15
CA ILE A 108 -3.21 -2.80 0.82
C ILE A 108 -2.01 -2.53 -0.09
N VAL A 109 -0.99 -1.82 0.40
CA VAL A 109 0.25 -1.55 -0.36
C VAL A 109 0.94 -2.86 -0.76
N ALA A 110 1.09 -3.81 0.17
CA ALA A 110 1.70 -5.11 -0.06
C ALA A 110 0.98 -5.90 -1.16
N ILE A 111 -0.36 -6.00 -1.08
CA ILE A 111 -1.17 -6.73 -2.06
C ILE A 111 -1.07 -6.07 -3.44
N ALA A 112 -1.31 -4.75 -3.52
CA ALA A 112 -1.31 -4.05 -4.80
C ALA A 112 0.06 -4.08 -5.48
N CYS A 113 1.15 -3.90 -4.72
CA CYS A 113 2.50 -4.00 -5.24
C CYS A 113 2.85 -5.43 -5.68
N GLY A 114 2.43 -6.45 -4.91
CA GLY A 114 2.59 -7.85 -5.30
C GLY A 114 1.86 -8.20 -6.60
N LEU A 115 0.61 -7.73 -6.76
CA LEU A 115 -0.16 -7.90 -7.99
C LEU A 115 0.48 -7.15 -9.17
N ALA A 116 0.97 -5.94 -8.96
CA ALA A 116 1.67 -5.16 -10.00
C ALA A 116 2.97 -5.85 -10.45
N ALA A 117 3.74 -6.41 -9.51
CA ALA A 117 4.94 -7.18 -9.79
C ALA A 117 4.63 -8.46 -10.57
N TRP A 118 3.63 -9.24 -10.12
CA TRP A 118 3.20 -10.47 -10.78
C TRP A 118 2.72 -10.21 -12.22
N ARG A 119 1.87 -9.18 -12.41
CA ARG A 119 1.44 -8.72 -13.73
C ARG A 119 2.63 -8.32 -14.60
N ALA A 120 3.58 -7.55 -14.09
CA ALA A 120 4.72 -7.12 -14.89
C ALA A 120 5.66 -8.27 -15.27
N ARG A 121 5.78 -9.32 -14.44
CA ARG A 121 6.57 -10.53 -14.77
C ARG A 121 5.91 -11.39 -15.84
N SER A 122 4.57 -11.47 -15.90
CA SER A 122 3.87 -12.25 -16.93
C SER A 122 3.92 -11.64 -18.34
N TRP A 123 4.52 -10.45 -18.47
CA TRP A 123 4.73 -9.73 -19.74
C TRP A 123 6.19 -9.76 -20.21
N ARG A 124 7.09 -10.42 -19.46
CA ARG A 124 8.46 -10.72 -19.88
C ARG A 124 8.47 -12.02 -20.67
#